data_AF-A0A2M9KI94-F1
#
_entry.id   AF-A0A2M9KI94-F1
#
_cell.length_a   1.000
_cell.length_b   1.000
_cell.length_c   1.000
_cell.angle_alpha   90.00
_cell.angle_beta   90.00
_cell.angle_gamma   90.00
#
_symmetry.space_group_name_H-M   'P 1'
#
loop_
_entity.id
_entity.type
_entity.pdbx_description
1 polymer ?
#
loop_
_entity_poly.entity_id
_entity_poly.type
_entity_poly.pdbx_seq_one_letter_code
_entity_poly.pdbx_strand_id
1 'polypeptide(L)'
;MPRGRHRNPEPLHRLLTPTTVAGVSVAGAAAAWLLAEPLPLRILVALTAAAGVAGAFVMRSWDRAAGRRVAELARERVKDEWKTEERIAELESDLEEARVMRARLDTKLRAKRVELAALRGEHAALLRRYATAETERASALERRRLLAIEASAAPSGAGSGSGSGPRALAPVTEERTSAGAPTAVGYARANVAMSALVRKAEVTHSRPAAAAVPARRPAATMAPYSPPRRTASRVEGGFDFFGTKNAEQARAVIEAVQNEDLADVVGAEVLAVHKAESAQGGPAEPEFKRATPEQRAVGQVIDLTAHDETEPIDVVRLRTAIS
;
A
#
# COMPACT_ATOMS: atom_id res chain seq x y z
N MET A 1 -21.69 -4.04 17.61
CA MET A 1 -22.28 -3.87 18.96
C MET A 1 -23.44 -4.85 19.13
N PRO A 2 -23.27 -6.00 19.78
CA PRO A 2 -24.41 -6.88 20.02
C PRO A 2 -25.23 -6.32 21.19
N ARG A 3 -26.24 -5.51 20.86
CA ARG A 3 -27.33 -5.15 21.78
C ARG A 3 -28.37 -6.25 21.71
N GLY A 4 -28.14 -7.33 22.43
CA GLY A 4 -29.05 -8.47 22.56
C GLY A 4 -29.22 -8.83 24.02
N ARG A 5 -29.70 -7.89 24.85
CA ARG A 5 -30.15 -8.19 26.20
C ARG A 5 -31.44 -9.00 26.10
N HIS A 6 -31.31 -10.32 25.95
CA HIS A 6 -32.40 -11.23 26.22
C HIS A 6 -32.73 -11.11 27.70
N ARG A 7 -33.75 -10.31 28.01
CA ARG A 7 -34.44 -10.33 29.29
C ARG A 7 -35.12 -11.68 29.39
N ASN A 8 -34.42 -12.68 29.92
CA ASN A 8 -35.08 -13.89 30.38
C ASN A 8 -36.03 -13.46 31.51
N PRO A 9 -37.35 -13.66 31.37
CA PRO A 9 -38.24 -13.48 32.50
C PRO A 9 -37.77 -14.46 33.58
N GLU A 10 -37.48 -13.94 34.77
CA GLU A 10 -37.17 -14.81 35.90
C GLU A 10 -38.33 -15.78 36.09
N PRO A 11 -38.06 -17.08 36.19
CA PRO A 11 -39.14 -18.02 36.14
C PRO A 11 -39.84 -18.05 37.51
N LEU A 12 -41.14 -17.74 37.49
CA LEU A 12 -42.03 -17.64 38.66
C LEU A 12 -41.94 -18.85 39.62
N HIS A 13 -41.53 -20.02 39.13
CA HIS A 13 -41.33 -21.21 39.97
C HIS A 13 -40.24 -21.07 41.03
N ARG A 14 -39.32 -20.10 40.92
CA ARG A 14 -38.28 -19.86 41.94
C ARG A 14 -38.82 -19.23 43.23
N LEU A 15 -39.99 -18.60 43.18
CA LEU A 15 -40.62 -17.97 44.35
C LEU A 15 -41.58 -18.91 45.09
N LEU A 16 -41.95 -20.05 44.50
CA LEU A 16 -42.90 -21.00 45.10
C LEU A 16 -42.33 -21.75 46.31
N THR A 17 -41.04 -22.09 46.28
CA THR A 17 -40.38 -22.81 47.39
C THR A 17 -40.20 -21.96 48.66
N PRO A 18 -39.74 -20.70 48.62
CA PRO A 18 -39.64 -19.88 49.84
C PRO A 18 -41.02 -19.48 50.39
N THR A 19 -42.01 -19.23 49.53
CA THR A 19 -43.35 -18.81 49.98
C THR A 19 -44.13 -19.95 50.64
N THR A 20 -43.95 -21.19 50.20
CA THR A 20 -44.57 -22.36 50.84
C THR A 20 -43.98 -22.63 52.23
N VAL A 21 -42.66 -22.52 52.41
CA VAL A 21 -42.01 -22.64 53.73
C VAL A 21 -42.47 -21.53 54.68
N ALA A 22 -42.54 -20.28 54.20
CA ALA A 22 -43.07 -19.16 54.98
C ALA A 22 -44.55 -19.38 55.35
N GLY A 23 -45.37 -19.83 54.40
CA GLY A 23 -46.79 -20.13 54.61
C GLY A 23 -47.03 -21.22 55.66
N VAL A 24 -46.24 -22.31 55.63
CA VAL A 24 -46.31 -23.39 56.64
C VAL A 24 -45.89 -22.88 58.02
N SER A 25 -44.89 -22.00 58.09
CA SER A 25 -44.42 -21.41 59.36
C SER A 25 -45.49 -20.51 60.00
N VAL A 26 -46.14 -19.65 59.21
CA VAL A 26 -47.21 -18.76 59.68
C VAL A 26 -48.47 -19.55 60.04
N ALA A 27 -48.84 -20.55 59.24
CA ALA A 27 -49.97 -21.43 59.54
C ALA A 27 -49.73 -22.24 60.83
N GLY A 28 -48.50 -22.72 61.04
CA GLY A 28 -48.09 -23.37 62.29
C GLY A 28 -48.21 -22.43 63.50
N ALA A 29 -47.74 -21.19 63.40
CA ALA A 29 -47.86 -20.21 64.48
C ALA A 29 -49.32 -19.85 64.82
N ALA A 30 -50.19 -19.75 63.81
CA ALA A 30 -51.62 -19.52 64.01
C ALA A 30 -52.33 -20.72 64.67
N ALA A 31 -51.96 -21.94 64.28
CA ALA A 31 -52.51 -23.16 64.89
C ALA A 31 -52.15 -23.28 66.39
N ALA A 32 -51.01 -22.75 66.83
CA ALA A 32 -50.60 -22.78 68.24
C ALA A 32 -51.61 -22.13 69.20
N TRP A 33 -52.36 -21.12 68.74
CA TRP A 33 -53.35 -20.40 69.55
C TRP A 33 -54.65 -21.18 69.78
N LEU A 34 -54.89 -22.24 69.00
CA LEU A 34 -56.11 -23.06 69.07
C LEU A 34 -55.96 -24.30 69.95
N LEU A 35 -54.73 -24.64 70.39
CA LEU A 35 -54.47 -25.83 71.20
C LEU A 35 -54.14 -25.47 72.66
N ALA A 36 -54.93 -26.01 73.59
CA ALA A 36 -54.74 -25.82 75.04
C ALA A 36 -53.97 -26.97 75.71
N GLU A 37 -53.81 -28.12 75.05
CA GLU A 37 -53.10 -29.28 75.61
C GLU A 37 -51.58 -29.19 75.41
N PRO A 38 -50.76 -29.66 76.39
CA PRO A 38 -49.32 -29.44 76.39
C PRO A 38 -48.54 -30.32 75.41
N LEU A 39 -49.00 -31.55 75.14
CA LEU A 39 -48.35 -32.46 74.19
C LEU A 39 -48.42 -31.98 72.74
N PRO A 40 -49.59 -31.61 72.19
CA PRO A 40 -49.66 -31.19 70.79
C PRO A 40 -49.00 -29.83 70.53
N LEU A 41 -48.98 -28.92 71.53
CA LEU A 41 -48.18 -27.69 71.48
C LEU A 41 -46.68 -27.96 71.31
N ARG A 42 -46.12 -28.94 72.04
CA ARG A 42 -44.68 -29.31 71.92
C ARG A 42 -44.35 -29.90 70.54
N ILE A 43 -45.23 -30.72 69.98
CA ILE A 43 -45.06 -31.29 68.64
C ILE A 43 -45.07 -30.20 67.57
N LEU A 44 -45.99 -29.24 67.67
CA LEU A 44 -46.10 -28.11 66.74
C LEU A 44 -44.85 -27.19 66.80
N VAL A 45 -44.33 -26.91 68.00
CA VAL A 45 -43.08 -26.15 68.16
C VAL A 45 -41.90 -26.90 67.56
N ALA A 46 -41.80 -28.21 67.73
CA ALA A 46 -40.75 -29.02 67.12
C ALA A 46 -40.83 -29.00 65.58
N LEU A 47 -42.03 -29.08 65.01
CA LEU A 47 -42.25 -28.99 63.55
C LEU A 47 -41.87 -27.63 62.98
N THR A 48 -42.23 -26.54 63.66
CA THR A 48 -41.87 -25.18 63.22
C THR A 48 -40.37 -24.92 63.32
N ALA A 49 -39.71 -25.40 64.37
CA ALA A 49 -38.25 -25.35 64.48
C ALA A 49 -37.57 -26.15 63.36
N ALA A 50 -38.06 -27.36 63.06
CA ALA A 50 -37.55 -28.18 61.96
C ALA A 50 -37.73 -27.49 60.59
N ALA A 51 -38.87 -26.83 60.35
CA ALA A 51 -39.12 -26.05 59.14
C ALA A 51 -38.15 -24.86 59.02
N GLY A 52 -37.86 -24.16 60.12
CA GLY A 52 -36.88 -23.08 60.15
C GLY A 52 -35.46 -23.55 59.80
N VAL A 53 -35.03 -24.67 60.37
CA VAL A 53 -33.71 -25.28 60.06
C VAL A 53 -33.64 -25.74 58.59
N ALA A 54 -34.70 -26.36 58.08
CA ALA A 54 -34.77 -26.76 56.67
C ALA A 54 -34.72 -25.54 55.72
N GLY A 55 -35.45 -24.46 56.03
CA GLY A 55 -35.40 -23.20 55.28
C GLY A 55 -34.00 -22.58 55.26
N ALA A 56 -33.33 -22.53 56.42
CA ALA A 56 -31.96 -22.04 56.54
C ALA A 56 -30.96 -22.88 55.71
N PHE A 57 -31.11 -24.20 55.70
CA PHE A 57 -30.28 -25.09 54.88
C PHE A 57 -30.50 -24.87 53.39
N VAL A 58 -31.76 -24.72 52.95
CA VAL A 58 -32.09 -24.42 51.55
C VAL A 58 -31.48 -23.09 51.11
N MET A 59 -31.63 -22.02 51.90
CA MET A 59 -30.99 -20.73 51.63
C MET A 59 -29.47 -20.86 51.52
N ARG A 60 -28.83 -21.58 52.45
CA ARG A 60 -27.38 -21.82 52.41
C ARG A 60 -26.94 -22.59 51.17
N SER A 61 -27.76 -23.52 50.70
CA SER A 61 -27.51 -24.29 49.47
C SER A 61 -27.65 -23.41 48.21
N TRP A 62 -28.59 -22.46 48.23
CA TRP A 62 -28.81 -21.51 47.14
C TRP A 62 -27.68 -20.49 47.05
N ASP A 63 -27.21 -19.94 48.19
CA ASP A 63 -26.05 -19.04 48.22
C ASP A 63 -24.81 -19.70 47.62
N ARG A 64 -24.56 -20.97 47.98
CA ARG A 64 -23.44 -21.74 47.43
C ARG A 64 -23.61 -22.03 45.93
N ALA A 65 -24.83 -22.35 45.48
CA ALA A 65 -25.10 -22.59 44.07
C ALA A 65 -24.99 -21.30 43.23
N ALA A 66 -25.46 -20.18 43.76
CA ALA A 66 -25.33 -18.87 43.13
C ALA A 66 -23.86 -18.44 43.02
N GLY A 67 -23.07 -18.61 44.09
CA GLY A 67 -21.64 -18.33 44.07
C GLY A 67 -20.88 -19.14 43.01
N ARG A 68 -21.20 -20.44 42.87
CA ARG A 68 -20.62 -21.28 41.82
C ARG A 68 -20.98 -20.78 40.41
N ARG A 69 -22.24 -20.46 40.16
CA ARG A 69 -22.68 -19.94 38.86
C ARG A 69 -22.05 -18.61 38.52
N VAL A 70 -21.89 -17.71 39.49
CA VAL A 70 -21.20 -16.42 39.28
C VAL A 70 -19.72 -16.65 38.96
N ALA A 71 -19.07 -17.59 39.65
CA ALA A 71 -17.68 -17.95 39.36
C ALA A 71 -17.51 -18.57 37.97
N GLU A 72 -18.43 -19.45 37.55
CA GLU A 72 -18.45 -20.02 36.19
C GLU A 72 -18.66 -18.93 35.13
N LEU A 73 -19.65 -18.06 35.30
CA LEU A 73 -19.90 -16.94 34.38
C LEU A 73 -18.72 -15.96 34.32
N ALA A 74 -18.05 -15.72 35.45
CA ALA A 74 -16.85 -14.89 35.47
C ALA A 74 -15.71 -15.55 34.67
N ARG A 75 -15.51 -16.87 34.80
CA ARG A 75 -14.52 -17.63 34.01
C ARG A 75 -14.84 -17.63 32.52
N GLU A 76 -16.12 -17.78 32.16
CA GLU A 76 -16.57 -17.72 30.77
C GLU A 76 -16.34 -16.33 30.17
N ARG A 77 -16.66 -15.26 30.92
CA ARG A 77 -16.39 -13.88 30.47
C ARG A 77 -14.91 -13.63 30.23
N VAL A 78 -14.05 -14.00 31.18
CA VAL A 78 -12.60 -13.85 31.02
C VAL A 78 -12.10 -14.65 29.81
N LYS A 79 -12.63 -15.86 29.59
CA LYS A 79 -12.28 -16.69 28.43
C LYS A 79 -12.73 -16.04 27.11
N ASP A 80 -13.89 -15.41 27.09
CA ASP A 80 -14.40 -14.73 25.90
C ASP A 80 -13.65 -13.42 25.64
N GLU A 81 -13.34 -12.64 26.68
CA GLU A 81 -12.47 -11.46 26.61
C GLU A 81 -11.11 -11.86 26.02
N TRP A 82 -10.48 -12.90 26.55
CA TRP A 82 -9.20 -13.39 26.04
C TRP A 82 -9.26 -13.82 24.56
N LYS A 83 -10.30 -14.55 24.14
CA LYS A 83 -10.50 -14.88 22.72
C LYS A 83 -10.72 -13.65 21.84
N THR A 84 -11.34 -12.61 22.38
CA THR A 84 -11.51 -11.36 21.61
C THR A 84 -10.21 -10.59 21.52
N GLU A 85 -9.41 -10.56 22.57
CA GLU A 85 -8.07 -9.97 22.57
C GLU A 85 -7.15 -10.72 21.59
N GLU A 86 -7.20 -12.05 21.58
CA GLU A 86 -6.45 -12.88 20.62
C GLU A 86 -6.83 -12.55 19.17
N ARG A 87 -8.14 -12.46 18.87
CA ARG A 87 -8.61 -12.05 17.54
C ARG A 87 -8.23 -10.62 17.18
N ILE A 88 -8.18 -9.72 18.16
CA ILE A 88 -7.73 -8.34 17.94
C ILE A 88 -6.25 -8.36 17.58
N ALA A 89 -5.42 -9.12 18.32
CA ALA A 89 -4.00 -9.26 18.03
C ALA A 89 -3.74 -9.87 16.64
N GLU A 90 -4.49 -10.90 16.24
CA GLU A 90 -4.43 -11.47 14.89
C GLU A 90 -4.75 -10.43 13.81
N LEU A 91 -5.82 -9.64 14.00
CA LEU A 91 -6.21 -8.59 13.06
C LEU A 91 -5.19 -7.46 13.00
N GLU A 92 -4.57 -7.11 14.13
CA GLU A 92 -3.50 -6.11 14.18
C GLU A 92 -2.26 -6.60 13.41
N SER A 93 -1.87 -7.87 13.57
CA SER A 93 -0.79 -8.46 12.77
C SER A 93 -1.11 -8.50 11.27
N ASP A 94 -2.33 -8.91 10.90
CA ASP A 94 -2.76 -8.93 9.50
C ASP A 94 -2.74 -7.52 8.87
N LEU A 95 -3.10 -6.49 9.64
CA LEU A 95 -3.02 -5.10 9.20
C LEU A 95 -1.58 -4.63 9.00
N GLU A 96 -0.65 -5.04 9.87
CA GLU A 96 0.77 -4.75 9.70
C GLU A 96 1.34 -5.43 8.45
N GLU A 97 1.03 -6.71 8.23
CA GLU A 97 1.42 -7.42 7.02
C GLU A 97 0.87 -6.75 5.76
N ALA A 98 -0.40 -6.35 5.77
CA ALA A 98 -1.02 -5.63 4.66
C ALA A 98 -0.34 -4.28 4.40
N ARG A 99 0.04 -3.53 5.44
CA ARG A 99 0.80 -2.27 5.32
C ARG A 99 2.17 -2.50 4.70
N VAL A 100 2.88 -3.54 5.12
CA VAL A 100 4.19 -3.91 4.54
C VAL A 100 4.05 -4.26 3.07
N MET A 101 3.05 -5.07 2.70
CA MET A 101 2.80 -5.44 1.31
C MET A 101 2.43 -4.22 0.45
N ARG A 102 1.61 -3.30 0.98
CA ARG A 102 1.30 -2.04 0.32
C ARG A 102 2.55 -1.19 0.09
N ALA A 103 3.40 -1.02 1.10
CA ALA A 103 4.65 -0.27 0.96
C ALA A 103 5.56 -0.87 -0.12
N ARG A 104 5.70 -2.20 -0.17
CA ARG A 104 6.46 -2.92 -1.20
C ARG A 104 5.88 -2.74 -2.61
N LEU A 105 4.57 -2.64 -2.76
CA LEU A 105 3.94 -2.38 -4.06
C LEU A 105 4.10 -0.91 -4.46
N ASP A 106 3.99 0.02 -3.51
CA ASP A 106 4.18 1.44 -3.77
C ASP A 106 5.62 1.75 -4.23
N THR A 107 6.64 1.11 -3.64
CA THR A 107 8.03 1.25 -4.10
C THR A 107 8.21 0.72 -5.52
N LYS A 108 7.65 -0.46 -5.83
CA LYS A 108 7.66 -1.01 -7.20
C LYS A 108 6.96 -0.10 -8.20
N LEU A 109 5.80 0.45 -7.84
CA LEU A 109 5.07 1.40 -8.70
C LEU A 109 5.87 2.68 -8.94
N ARG A 110 6.52 3.23 -7.90
CA ARG A 110 7.41 4.38 -8.04
C ARG A 110 8.58 4.07 -8.97
N ALA A 111 9.25 2.92 -8.78
CA ALA A 111 10.33 2.47 -9.65
C ALA A 111 9.86 2.35 -11.12
N LYS A 112 8.72 1.71 -11.37
CA LYS A 112 8.15 1.59 -12.73
C LYS A 112 7.75 2.93 -13.34
N ARG A 113 7.27 3.89 -12.55
CA ARG A 113 7.00 5.25 -13.05
C ARG A 113 8.29 5.97 -13.47
N VAL A 114 9.37 5.80 -12.72
CA VAL A 114 10.69 6.34 -13.06
C VAL A 114 11.23 5.69 -14.33
N GLU A 115 11.17 4.36 -14.43
CA GLU A 115 11.58 3.63 -15.65
C GLU A 115 10.80 4.11 -16.89
N LEU A 116 9.48 4.29 -16.77
CA LEU A 116 8.66 4.81 -17.87
C LEU A 116 8.99 6.26 -18.22
N ALA A 117 9.37 7.10 -17.25
CA ALA A 117 9.83 8.45 -17.52
C ALA A 117 11.19 8.44 -18.24
N ALA A 118 12.11 7.55 -17.83
CA ALA A 118 13.41 7.36 -18.47
C ALA A 118 13.25 6.90 -19.93
N LEU A 119 12.43 5.89 -20.21
CA LEU A 119 12.17 5.40 -21.57
C LEU A 119 11.55 6.48 -22.48
N ARG A 120 10.65 7.31 -21.94
CA ARG A 120 10.11 8.46 -22.68
C ARG A 120 11.20 9.49 -22.99
N GLY A 121 12.12 9.72 -22.05
CA GLY A 121 13.30 10.56 -22.25
C GLY A 121 14.22 10.02 -23.34
N GLU A 122 14.53 8.73 -23.31
CA GLU A 122 15.34 8.04 -24.32
C GLU A 122 14.69 8.12 -25.70
N HIS A 123 13.38 7.90 -25.80
CA HIS A 123 12.65 8.01 -27.06
C HIS A 123 12.71 9.43 -27.63
N ALA A 124 12.51 10.46 -26.80
CA ALA A 124 12.65 11.85 -27.22
C ALA A 124 14.08 12.17 -27.68
N ALA A 125 15.09 11.63 -27.00
CA ALA A 125 16.49 11.78 -27.41
C ALA A 125 16.77 11.10 -28.76
N LEU A 126 16.22 9.90 -28.99
CA LEU A 126 16.35 9.18 -30.25
C LEU A 126 15.72 9.95 -31.41
N LEU A 127 14.54 10.53 -31.21
CA LEU A 127 13.87 11.37 -32.23
C LEU A 127 14.69 12.62 -32.56
N ARG A 128 15.30 13.28 -31.57
CA ARG A 128 16.20 14.43 -31.82
C ARG A 128 17.44 14.02 -32.63
N ARG A 129 18.05 12.88 -32.29
CA ARG A 129 19.20 12.32 -33.04
C ARG A 129 18.83 11.94 -34.47
N TYR A 130 17.64 11.38 -34.68
CA TYR A 130 17.15 11.06 -36.01
C TYR A 130 16.85 12.32 -36.83
N ALA A 131 16.18 13.31 -36.24
CA ALA A 131 15.89 14.57 -36.89
C ALA A 131 17.17 15.32 -37.31
N THR A 132 18.17 15.38 -36.42
CA THR A 132 19.49 15.97 -36.73
C THR A 132 20.17 15.21 -37.86
N ALA A 133 20.24 13.88 -37.80
CA ALA A 133 20.80 13.06 -38.87
C ALA A 133 20.08 13.28 -40.22
N GLU A 134 18.76 13.46 -40.23
CA GLU A 134 18.01 13.72 -41.46
C GLU A 134 18.25 15.14 -42.00
N THR A 135 18.35 16.15 -41.13
CA THR A 135 18.74 17.51 -41.55
C THR A 135 20.17 17.56 -42.09
N GLU A 136 21.10 16.81 -41.51
CA GLU A 136 22.48 16.69 -41.98
C GLU A 136 22.51 16.04 -43.37
N ARG A 137 21.76 14.95 -43.60
CA ARG A 137 21.60 14.33 -44.91
C ARG A 137 21.03 15.28 -45.95
N ALA A 138 19.97 16.02 -45.62
CA ALA A 138 19.37 17.01 -46.51
C ALA A 138 20.39 18.12 -46.88
N SER A 139 21.10 18.64 -45.88
CA SER A 139 22.13 19.67 -46.10
C SER A 139 23.30 19.16 -46.96
N ALA A 140 23.69 17.89 -46.82
CA ALA A 140 24.73 17.28 -47.64
C ALA A 140 24.29 17.14 -49.10
N LEU A 141 23.02 16.79 -49.35
CA LEU A 141 22.46 16.76 -50.69
C LEU A 141 22.35 18.15 -51.32
N GLU A 142 21.96 19.17 -50.54
CA GLU A 142 21.91 20.55 -51.00
C GLU A 142 23.30 21.11 -51.33
N ARG A 143 24.30 20.88 -50.46
CA ARG A 143 25.70 21.23 -50.75
C ARG A 143 26.19 20.57 -52.05
N ARG A 144 25.87 19.29 -52.28
CA ARG A 144 26.19 18.60 -53.55
C ARG A 144 25.49 19.24 -54.75
N ARG A 145 24.23 19.67 -54.62
CA ARG A 145 23.51 20.40 -55.68
C ARG A 145 24.15 21.74 -56.00
N LEU A 146 24.51 22.51 -54.96
CA LEU A 146 25.19 23.80 -55.14
C LEU A 146 26.53 23.65 -55.85
N LEU A 147 27.34 22.66 -55.45
CA LEU A 147 28.59 22.35 -56.14
C LEU A 147 28.39 21.93 -57.60
N ALA A 148 27.33 21.19 -57.92
CA ALA A 148 27.01 20.84 -59.30
C ALA A 148 26.59 22.07 -60.14
N ILE A 149 25.83 22.99 -59.55
CA ILE A 149 25.46 24.26 -60.20
C ILE A 149 26.72 25.10 -60.45
N GLU A 150 27.59 25.26 -59.45
CA GLU A 150 28.86 26.00 -59.59
C GLU A 150 29.76 25.38 -60.66
N ALA A 151 29.90 24.05 -60.68
CA ALA A 151 30.64 23.35 -61.74
C ALA A 151 30.02 23.55 -63.14
N SER A 152 28.69 23.68 -63.23
CA SER A 152 27.99 23.98 -64.50
C SER A 152 28.02 25.46 -64.90
N ALA A 153 28.23 26.36 -63.94
CA ALA A 153 28.26 27.82 -64.12
C ALA A 153 29.69 28.37 -64.30
N ALA A 154 30.72 27.57 -64.03
CA ALA A 154 32.10 27.90 -64.37
C ALA A 154 32.18 28.26 -65.87
N PRO A 155 32.81 29.39 -66.24
CA PRO A 155 32.82 29.83 -67.62
C PRO A 155 33.57 28.82 -68.47
N SER A 156 32.84 28.17 -69.38
CA SER A 156 33.38 27.38 -70.47
C SER A 156 34.11 28.31 -71.45
N GLY A 157 35.37 28.57 -71.11
CA GLY A 157 36.36 28.98 -72.09
C GLY A 157 36.52 27.87 -73.12
N ALA A 158 35.93 28.12 -74.29
CA ALA A 158 36.10 27.43 -75.58
C ALA A 158 35.48 26.02 -75.73
N GLY A 159 34.58 25.91 -76.73
CA GLY A 159 34.46 24.66 -77.51
C GLY A 159 33.05 24.10 -77.72
N SER A 160 32.31 24.69 -78.65
CA SER A 160 31.43 24.03 -79.64
C SER A 160 30.38 22.99 -79.17
N GLY A 161 29.11 23.43 -79.23
CA GLY A 161 28.09 22.83 -80.11
C GLY A 161 27.63 21.39 -79.83
N SER A 162 26.43 21.26 -79.24
CA SER A 162 25.27 20.61 -79.89
C SER A 162 24.24 20.15 -78.85
N GLY A 163 22.98 20.59 -79.02
CA GLY A 163 21.83 19.81 -78.58
C GLY A 163 21.26 20.08 -77.19
N SER A 164 20.73 21.28 -76.93
CA SER A 164 19.70 21.47 -75.91
C SER A 164 18.49 22.17 -76.53
N GLY A 165 17.70 21.43 -77.31
CA GLY A 165 16.31 21.80 -77.55
C GLY A 165 15.55 21.79 -76.22
N PRO A 166 14.54 22.66 -76.03
CA PRO A 166 13.76 22.67 -74.80
C PRO A 166 13.15 21.27 -74.62
N ARG A 167 13.55 20.58 -73.55
CA ARG A 167 12.88 19.36 -73.11
C ARG A 167 11.45 19.76 -72.74
N ALA A 168 10.54 19.58 -73.69
CA ALA A 168 9.11 19.70 -73.47
C ALA A 168 8.79 18.88 -72.22
N LEU A 169 8.28 19.56 -71.20
CA LEU A 169 7.75 18.94 -70.00
C LEU A 169 6.69 17.93 -70.46
N ALA A 170 6.81 16.69 -69.97
CA ALA A 170 5.83 15.65 -70.19
C ALA A 170 4.42 16.20 -69.90
N PRO A 171 3.40 15.83 -70.69
CA PRO A 171 2.07 16.39 -70.54
C PRO A 171 1.59 16.17 -69.10
N VAL A 172 1.02 17.25 -68.54
CA VAL A 172 0.31 17.29 -67.28
C VAL A 172 -0.43 15.98 -67.06
N THR A 173 0.09 15.14 -66.16
CA THR A 173 -0.55 13.88 -65.77
C THR A 173 -2.00 14.19 -65.40
N GLU A 174 -2.97 13.47 -65.98
CA GLU A 174 -4.42 13.66 -65.79
C GLU A 174 -4.89 13.73 -64.32
N GLU A 175 -4.00 13.40 -63.38
CA GLU A 175 -4.17 13.44 -61.93
C GLU A 175 -3.98 14.83 -61.29
N ARG A 176 -3.36 15.79 -61.99
CA ARG A 176 -3.15 17.16 -61.50
C ARG A 176 -3.45 18.17 -62.60
N THR A 177 -3.97 19.33 -62.23
CA THR A 177 -4.17 20.45 -63.16
C THR A 177 -2.82 21.09 -63.50
N SER A 178 -2.79 21.95 -64.52
CA SER A 178 -1.61 22.76 -64.86
C SER A 178 -1.15 23.68 -63.71
N ALA A 179 -2.04 24.00 -62.76
CA ALA A 179 -1.75 24.72 -61.53
C ALA A 179 -1.31 23.80 -60.36
N GLY A 180 -1.14 22.49 -60.60
CA GLY A 180 -0.68 21.51 -59.60
C GLY A 180 -1.76 20.99 -58.66
N ALA A 181 -3.01 21.44 -58.78
CA ALA A 181 -4.12 20.98 -57.94
C ALA A 181 -4.55 19.55 -58.34
N PRO A 182 -4.89 18.66 -57.40
CA PRO A 182 -5.35 17.32 -57.74
C PRO A 182 -6.69 17.38 -58.50
N THR A 183 -6.79 16.63 -59.60
CA THR A 183 -8.05 16.48 -60.35
C THR A 183 -8.93 15.41 -59.72
N ALA A 184 -10.20 15.33 -60.14
CA ALA A 184 -11.12 14.27 -59.69
C ALA A 184 -10.57 12.85 -59.97
N VAL A 185 -9.85 12.68 -61.08
CA VAL A 185 -9.17 11.42 -61.45
C VAL A 185 -8.02 11.11 -60.48
N GLY A 186 -7.27 12.13 -60.05
CA GLY A 186 -6.23 11.99 -59.02
C GLY A 186 -6.79 11.56 -57.67
N TYR A 187 -7.92 12.14 -57.24
CA TYR A 187 -8.60 11.73 -56.01
C TYR A 187 -9.16 10.30 -56.09
N ALA A 188 -9.75 9.91 -57.22
CA ALA A 188 -10.27 8.56 -57.42
C ALA A 188 -9.14 7.51 -57.34
N ARG A 189 -8.00 7.77 -57.98
CA ARG A 189 -6.83 6.89 -57.95
C ARG A 189 -6.22 6.79 -56.54
N ALA A 190 -6.12 7.91 -55.82
CA ALA A 190 -5.66 7.92 -54.44
C ALA A 190 -6.56 7.09 -53.52
N ASN A 191 -7.88 7.15 -53.73
CA ASN A 191 -8.84 6.35 -52.95
C ASN A 191 -8.70 4.84 -53.23
N VAL A 192 -8.46 4.45 -54.49
CA VAL A 192 -8.17 3.05 -54.87
C VAL A 192 -6.87 2.56 -54.24
N ALA A 193 -5.83 3.41 -54.21
CA ALA A 193 -4.56 3.07 -53.56
C ALA A 193 -4.72 2.88 -52.04
N MET A 194 -5.49 3.74 -51.37
CA MET A 194 -5.78 3.63 -49.94
C MET A 194 -6.57 2.35 -49.61
N SER A 195 -7.58 2.01 -50.41
CA SER A 195 -8.35 0.78 -50.22
C SER A 195 -7.56 -0.50 -50.58
N ALA A 196 -6.54 -0.41 -51.44
CA ALA A 196 -5.58 -1.50 -51.64
C ALA A 196 -4.63 -1.67 -50.44
N LEU A 197 -4.21 -0.58 -49.79
CA LEU A 197 -3.38 -0.63 -48.58
C LEU A 197 -4.12 -1.23 -47.38
N VAL A 198 -5.39 -0.89 -47.20
CA VAL A 198 -6.24 -1.48 -46.14
C VAL A 198 -6.39 -2.99 -46.34
N ARG A 199 -6.68 -3.45 -47.57
CA ARG A 199 -6.75 -4.88 -47.89
C ARG A 199 -5.42 -5.60 -47.67
N LYS A 200 -4.30 -4.95 -48.00
CA LYS A 200 -2.96 -5.50 -47.72
C LYS A 200 -2.69 -5.61 -46.22
N ALA A 201 -3.12 -4.61 -45.44
CA ALA A 201 -3.03 -4.63 -43.98
C ALA A 201 -3.85 -5.78 -43.37
N GLU A 202 -5.07 -6.01 -43.86
CA GLU A 202 -5.92 -7.13 -43.42
C GLU A 202 -5.30 -8.50 -43.75
N VAL A 203 -4.71 -8.67 -44.94
CA VAL A 203 -4.00 -9.90 -45.32
C VAL A 203 -2.73 -10.12 -44.48
N THR A 204 -2.05 -9.05 -44.06
CA THR A 204 -0.93 -9.18 -43.11
C THR A 204 -1.36 -9.52 -41.68
N HIS A 205 -2.57 -9.15 -41.27
CA HIS A 205 -3.13 -9.47 -39.95
C HIS A 205 -3.79 -10.87 -39.88
N SER A 206 -4.11 -11.49 -41.02
CA SER A 206 -4.69 -12.84 -41.08
C SER A 206 -3.65 -13.94 -41.27
N ARG A 207 -2.35 -13.62 -41.36
CA ARG A 207 -1.27 -14.62 -41.35
C ARG A 207 -1.07 -15.10 -39.90
N PRO A 208 -1.31 -16.37 -39.56
CA PRO A 208 -1.25 -16.82 -38.18
C PRO A 208 0.20 -16.80 -37.68
N ALA A 209 0.52 -15.86 -36.80
CA ALA A 209 1.64 -16.02 -35.89
C ALA A 209 1.24 -17.11 -34.89
N ALA A 210 1.86 -18.28 -35.03
CA ALA A 210 1.80 -19.32 -34.02
C ALA A 210 2.36 -18.78 -32.68
N ALA A 211 1.73 -19.22 -31.60
CA ALA A 211 2.13 -19.05 -30.20
C ALA A 211 1.80 -17.70 -29.51
N ALA A 212 0.72 -17.72 -28.73
CA ALA A 212 0.68 -17.45 -27.27
C ALA A 212 -0.59 -16.68 -26.89
N VAL A 213 -1.58 -17.41 -26.38
CA VAL A 213 -2.79 -16.84 -25.76
C VAL A 213 -2.49 -16.61 -24.28
N PRO A 214 -2.58 -15.39 -23.72
CA PRO A 214 -2.82 -15.22 -22.31
C PRO A 214 -4.34 -15.22 -22.05
N ALA A 215 -4.74 -16.05 -21.09
CA ALA A 215 -6.10 -16.30 -20.67
C ALA A 215 -6.84 -15.02 -20.25
N ARG A 216 -8.12 -14.96 -20.66
CA ARG A 216 -9.12 -13.98 -20.28
C ARG A 216 -9.41 -14.09 -18.78
N ARG A 217 -9.06 -13.07 -17.98
CA ARG A 217 -9.53 -12.96 -16.58
C ARG A 217 -10.93 -12.34 -16.55
N PRO A 218 -11.85 -12.81 -15.69
CA PRO A 218 -13.16 -12.18 -15.53
C PRO A 218 -13.05 -10.82 -14.84
N ALA A 219 -13.88 -9.89 -15.27
CA ALA A 219 -13.97 -8.53 -14.75
C ALA A 219 -14.44 -8.53 -13.29
N ALA A 220 -13.71 -7.84 -12.42
CA ALA A 220 -14.09 -7.60 -11.03
C ALA A 220 -15.06 -6.41 -10.95
N THR A 221 -16.19 -6.63 -10.29
CA THR A 221 -17.22 -5.63 -9.99
C THR A 221 -16.65 -4.53 -9.09
N MET A 222 -16.68 -3.27 -9.54
CA MET A 222 -16.31 -2.11 -8.71
C MET A 222 -17.36 -1.88 -7.62
N ALA A 223 -16.93 -1.83 -6.37
CA ALA A 223 -17.74 -1.34 -5.26
C ALA A 223 -17.91 0.20 -5.36
N PRO A 224 -19.08 0.76 -5.02
CA PRO A 224 -19.29 2.21 -5.07
C PRO A 224 -18.44 2.93 -4.03
N TYR A 225 -17.75 3.97 -4.49
CA TYR A 225 -16.95 4.89 -3.69
C TYR A 225 -17.84 5.64 -2.69
N SER A 226 -17.66 5.38 -1.39
CA SER A 226 -18.22 6.23 -0.34
C SER A 226 -17.25 7.38 -0.06
N PRO A 227 -17.63 8.66 -0.27
CA PRO A 227 -16.75 9.77 0.02
C PRO A 227 -16.56 9.91 1.55
N PRO A 228 -15.32 10.09 2.04
CA PRO A 228 -15.10 10.38 3.46
C PRO A 228 -15.69 11.76 3.78
N ARG A 229 -16.62 11.81 4.74
CA ARG A 229 -17.10 13.08 5.32
C ARG A 229 -15.91 13.72 6.04
N ARG A 230 -15.36 14.77 5.44
CA ARG A 230 -14.45 15.68 6.14
C ARG A 230 -15.28 16.45 7.17
N THR A 231 -14.95 16.27 8.44
CA THR A 231 -15.35 17.21 9.49
C THR A 231 -14.67 18.54 9.20
N ALA A 232 -15.46 19.53 8.78
CA ALA A 232 -14.99 20.90 8.72
C ALA A 232 -14.84 21.39 10.17
N SER A 233 -13.62 21.36 10.71
CA SER A 233 -13.25 22.33 11.73
C SER A 233 -13.10 23.67 11.01
N ARG A 234 -14.09 24.54 11.19
CA ARG A 234 -13.94 25.97 10.91
C ARG A 234 -12.90 26.48 11.90
N VAL A 235 -11.64 26.49 11.50
CA VAL A 235 -10.62 27.37 12.07
C VAL A 235 -10.46 28.49 11.07
N GLU A 236 -11.05 29.63 11.39
CA GLU A 236 -10.79 30.88 10.70
C GLU A 236 -9.34 31.29 10.94
N GLY A 237 -8.64 31.65 9.85
CA GLY A 237 -7.54 32.61 9.88
C GLY A 237 -6.12 32.08 10.12
N GLY A 238 -5.31 32.05 9.05
CA GLY A 238 -3.87 31.89 9.18
C GLY A 238 -3.10 31.62 7.88
N PHE A 239 -3.50 32.20 6.75
CA PHE A 239 -2.72 32.08 5.51
C PHE A 239 -1.52 33.05 5.58
N ASP A 240 -0.31 32.52 5.79
CA ASP A 240 0.94 33.26 5.78
C ASP A 240 1.63 33.11 4.40
N PHE A 241 1.50 34.13 3.56
CA PHE A 241 1.98 34.14 2.16
C PHE A 241 3.51 34.03 2.02
N PHE A 242 4.28 34.38 3.06
CA PHE A 242 5.75 34.30 3.05
C PHE A 242 6.32 33.13 3.87
N GLY A 243 5.46 32.27 4.45
CA GLY A 243 5.85 31.02 5.11
C GLY A 243 6.72 31.17 6.37
N THR A 244 6.95 32.40 6.85
CA THR A 244 7.91 32.65 7.94
C THR A 244 7.43 32.16 9.29
N LYS A 245 6.11 32.18 9.56
CA LYS A 245 5.56 31.71 10.85
C LYS A 245 5.59 30.18 10.99
N ASN A 246 5.53 29.46 9.87
CA ASN A 246 5.55 28.00 9.83
C ASN A 246 6.96 27.44 9.62
N ALA A 247 7.93 28.26 9.20
CA ALA A 247 9.29 27.81 8.92
C ALA A 247 10.03 27.37 10.19
N GLU A 248 9.88 28.11 11.30
CA GLU A 248 10.50 27.74 12.58
C GLU A 248 9.85 26.48 13.17
N GLN A 249 8.52 26.38 13.08
CA GLN A 249 7.80 25.17 13.52
C GLN A 249 8.15 23.97 12.63
N ALA A 250 8.25 24.14 11.31
CA ALA A 250 8.66 23.08 10.40
C ALA A 250 10.11 22.64 10.66
N ARG A 251 11.02 23.58 10.94
CA ARG A 251 12.40 23.27 11.34
C ARG A 251 12.44 22.49 12.65
N ALA A 252 11.70 22.93 13.67
CA ALA A 252 11.61 22.24 14.95
C ALA A 252 11.02 20.82 14.80
N VAL A 253 10.02 20.63 13.93
CA VAL A 253 9.46 19.30 13.63
C VAL A 253 10.47 18.41 12.91
N ILE A 254 11.18 18.94 11.91
CA ILE A 254 12.22 18.19 11.17
C ILE A 254 13.35 17.80 12.12
N GLU A 255 13.81 18.72 12.96
CA GLU A 255 14.86 18.47 13.95
C GLU A 255 14.43 17.46 15.01
N ALA A 256 13.16 17.47 15.42
CA ALA A 256 12.62 16.46 16.34
C ALA A 256 12.64 15.06 15.72
N VAL A 257 12.18 14.90 14.48
CA VAL A 257 12.20 13.62 13.76
C VAL A 257 13.64 13.14 13.55
N GLN A 258 14.56 14.04 13.19
CA GLN A 258 15.97 13.69 13.03
C GLN A 258 16.61 13.25 14.36
N ASN A 259 16.27 13.91 15.47
CA ASN A 259 16.77 13.51 16.78
C ASN A 259 16.20 12.16 17.24
N GLU A 260 14.97 11.81 16.83
CA GLU A 260 14.36 10.50 17.10
C GLU A 260 15.04 9.39 16.28
N ASP A 261 15.23 9.60 14.96
CA ASP A 261 15.96 8.66 14.09
C ASP A 261 17.41 8.45 14.57
N LEU A 262 18.08 9.50 15.06
CA LEU A 262 19.44 9.41 15.61
C LEU A 262 19.47 8.72 16.98
N ALA A 263 18.44 8.91 17.81
CA ALA A 263 18.33 8.24 19.10
C ALA A 263 18.14 6.72 18.93
N ASP A 264 17.44 6.29 17.89
CA ASP A 264 17.26 4.87 17.57
C ASP A 264 18.56 4.20 17.10
N VAL A 265 19.43 4.93 16.38
CA VAL A 265 20.69 4.40 15.86
C VAL A 265 21.83 4.46 16.88
N VAL A 266 21.93 5.55 17.64
CA VAL A 266 23.08 5.84 18.52
C VAL A 266 22.75 5.59 20.00
N GLY A 267 21.46 5.52 20.35
CA GLY A 267 20.97 5.39 21.72
C GLY A 267 20.64 6.75 22.34
N ALA A 268 19.49 6.83 23.01
CA ALA A 268 18.96 8.05 23.61
C ALA A 268 19.90 8.68 24.66
N GLU A 269 20.67 7.87 25.39
CA GLU A 269 21.62 8.34 26.42
C GLU A 269 22.80 9.10 25.81
N VAL A 270 23.31 8.63 24.66
CA VAL A 270 24.45 9.27 23.97
C VAL A 270 24.02 10.57 23.30
N LEU A 271 22.83 10.60 22.71
CA LEU A 271 22.27 11.80 22.08
C LEU A 271 21.99 12.89 23.13
N ALA A 272 21.50 12.52 24.32
CA ALA A 272 21.27 13.46 25.41
C ALA A 272 22.58 14.10 25.92
N VAL A 273 23.66 13.33 26.03
CA VAL A 273 24.99 13.86 26.42
C VAL A 273 25.52 14.82 25.36
N HIS A 274 25.44 14.47 24.08
CA HIS A 274 25.89 15.36 22.99
C HIS A 274 25.04 16.65 22.90
N LYS A 275 23.71 16.56 23.13
CA LYS A 275 22.82 17.73 23.18
C LYS A 275 23.12 18.64 24.39
N ALA A 276 23.50 18.06 25.53
CA ALA A 276 23.91 18.81 26.71
C ALA A 276 25.28 19.49 26.53
N GLU A 277 26.24 18.80 25.89
CA GLU A 277 27.57 19.34 25.59
C GLU A 277 27.50 20.49 24.57
N SER A 278 26.66 20.34 23.53
CA SER A 278 26.41 21.39 22.53
C SER A 278 25.58 22.57 23.08
N ALA A 279 24.73 22.36 24.10
CA ALA A 279 24.03 23.45 24.78
C ALA A 279 24.92 24.23 25.78
N GLN A 280 26.00 23.62 26.28
CA GLN A 280 26.98 24.27 27.16
C GLN A 280 28.08 25.02 26.39
N GLY A 281 28.28 24.71 25.10
CA GLY A 281 29.11 25.51 24.20
C GLY A 281 28.33 26.70 23.63
N GLY A 282 28.65 27.92 24.04
CA GLY A 282 28.25 29.14 23.31
C GLY A 282 28.71 29.08 21.84
N PRO A 283 28.25 29.98 20.95
CA PRO A 283 28.35 29.82 19.50
C PRO A 283 29.82 29.82 19.04
N ALA A 284 30.40 28.63 19.02
CA ALA A 284 31.71 28.34 18.50
C ALA A 284 31.50 27.69 17.13
N GLU A 285 32.17 28.25 16.13
CA GLU A 285 32.23 27.69 14.79
C GLU A 285 32.59 26.20 14.83
N PRO A 286 32.13 25.39 13.86
CA PRO A 286 32.41 23.95 13.84
C PRO A 286 33.90 23.72 13.58
N GLU A 287 34.71 23.66 14.65
CA GLU A 287 36.05 23.09 14.60
C GLU A 287 35.92 21.59 14.35
N PHE A 288 36.02 21.22 13.07
CA PHE A 288 36.31 19.86 12.65
C PHE A 288 37.57 19.37 13.37
N LYS A 289 37.40 18.53 14.40
CA LYS A 289 38.50 17.75 14.99
C LYS A 289 39.18 16.98 13.85
N ARG A 290 40.46 17.28 13.58
CA ARG A 290 41.26 16.56 12.58
C ARG A 290 41.31 15.07 12.94
N ALA A 291 40.92 14.23 11.99
CA ALA A 291 40.91 12.78 12.11
C ALA A 291 42.28 12.23 12.55
N THR A 292 42.28 11.37 13.56
CA THR A 292 43.42 10.57 14.00
C THR A 292 43.86 9.58 12.90
N PRO A 293 45.15 9.18 12.87
CA PRO A 293 45.71 8.37 11.80
C PRO A 293 45.04 7.00 11.60
N GLU A 294 44.31 6.49 12.60
CA GLU A 294 43.60 5.21 12.55
C GLU A 294 42.32 5.26 11.69
N GLN A 295 41.66 6.42 11.54
CA GLN A 295 40.46 6.56 10.71
C GLN A 295 40.77 6.70 9.21
N ARG A 296 42.03 6.94 8.85
CA ARG A 296 42.48 7.02 7.45
C ARG A 296 42.64 5.63 6.80
N ALA A 297 42.48 4.54 7.55
CA ALA A 297 42.63 3.17 7.07
C ALA A 297 41.37 2.56 6.43
N VAL A 298 40.21 3.22 6.48
CA VAL A 298 38.93 2.68 5.95
C VAL A 298 38.79 2.81 4.41
N GLY A 299 39.82 3.31 3.72
CA GLY A 299 39.84 3.47 2.26
C GLY A 299 40.92 2.66 1.53
N GLN A 300 41.62 1.76 2.22
CA GLN A 300 42.67 0.96 1.59
C GLN A 300 42.03 -0.15 0.75
N VAL A 301 42.17 -0.06 -0.58
CA VAL A 301 41.79 -1.11 -1.52
C VAL A 301 42.65 -2.33 -1.21
N ILE A 302 42.09 -3.31 -0.52
CA ILE A 302 42.73 -4.59 -0.26
C ILE A 302 42.71 -5.36 -1.59
N ASP A 303 43.89 -5.72 -2.08
CA ASP A 303 44.02 -6.50 -3.31
C ASP A 303 43.60 -7.95 -3.03
N LEU A 304 42.36 -8.28 -3.40
CA LEU A 304 41.77 -9.62 -3.20
C LEU A 304 42.35 -10.68 -4.14
N THR A 305 43.19 -10.30 -5.10
CA THR A 305 43.83 -11.25 -6.03
C THR A 305 44.82 -12.18 -5.35
N ALA A 306 45.32 -11.83 -4.16
CA ALA A 306 46.24 -12.68 -3.39
C ALA A 306 45.53 -13.70 -2.49
N HIS A 307 44.19 -13.72 -2.41
CA HIS A 307 43.42 -14.64 -1.54
C HIS A 307 42.45 -15.54 -2.34
N ASP A 308 42.58 -15.58 -3.66
CA ASP A 308 41.80 -16.50 -4.50
C ASP A 308 42.49 -17.87 -4.59
N GLU A 309 42.70 -18.50 -3.43
CA GLU A 309 42.96 -19.95 -3.36
C GLU A 309 41.60 -20.65 -3.31
N THR A 310 41.09 -21.00 -4.49
CA THR A 310 39.88 -21.83 -4.61
C THR A 310 40.17 -23.22 -4.06
N GLU A 311 39.76 -23.51 -2.82
CA GLU A 311 39.65 -24.90 -2.36
C GLU A 311 38.60 -25.62 -3.23
N PRO A 312 38.96 -26.68 -3.99
CA PRO A 312 37.99 -27.42 -4.77
C PRO A 312 37.03 -28.13 -3.81
N ILE A 313 35.77 -27.71 -3.81
CA ILE A 313 34.70 -28.35 -3.05
C ILE A 313 34.60 -29.81 -3.51
N ASP A 314 34.90 -30.76 -2.61
CA ASP A 314 34.83 -32.19 -2.90
C ASP A 314 33.37 -32.67 -2.98
N VAL A 315 32.82 -32.58 -4.18
CA VAL A 315 31.44 -32.98 -4.53
C VAL A 315 31.14 -34.46 -4.30
N VAL A 316 32.16 -35.30 -4.10
CA VAL A 316 31.97 -36.74 -3.85
C VAL A 316 31.39 -36.96 -2.44
N ARG A 317 31.83 -36.18 -1.45
CA ARG A 317 31.37 -36.28 -0.06
C ARG A 317 29.93 -35.79 0.14
N LEU A 318 29.45 -34.89 -0.73
CA LEU A 318 28.08 -34.39 -0.71
C LEU A 318 27.08 -35.41 -1.27
N ARG A 319 27.50 -36.29 -2.19
CA ARG A 319 26.60 -37.32 -2.77
C ARG A 319 26.33 -38.48 -1.82
N THR A 320 27.27 -38.84 -0.94
CA THR A 320 27.08 -39.93 0.03
C THR A 320 26.22 -39.54 1.23
N ALA A 321 26.02 -38.25 1.49
CA ALA A 321 25.15 -37.77 2.58
C ALA A 321 23.65 -37.73 2.23
N ILE A 322 23.31 -37.99 0.96
CA ILE A 322 21.92 -37.92 0.43
C ILE A 322 21.37 -39.34 0.10
N SER A 323 22.17 -40.39 0.27
CA SER A 323 21.72 -41.81 0.24
C SER A 323 21.68 -42.40 1.63
#